data_AF-A0A7Y5DQ70-F1
#
_entry.id   AF-A0A7Y5DQ70-F1
#
_cell.length_a   1.000
_cell.length_b   1.000
_cell.length_c   1.000
_cell.angle_alpha   90.00
_cell.angle_beta   90.00
_cell.angle_gamma   90.00
#
_symmetry.space_group_name_H-M   'P 1'
#
loop_
_entity.id
_entity.type
_entity.pdbx_description
1 polymer ?
#
loop_
_entity_poly.entity_id
_entity_poly.type
_entity_poly.pdbx_seq_one_letter_code
_entity_poly.pdbx_strand_id
1 'polypeptide(L)'
;MEGDMVNSFSNANNYLVVDFFRRNLPSYVFLSETSHGSYWGVTYAEGDIEIRIGGDIGFGIDIFIDKKEYHLWQYDRSVNSAMDTTEKNILYQLDVLKKFLR
;
A
#
# COMPACT_ATOMS: atom_id res chain seq x y z
N MET A 1 15.33 14.27 -25.25
CA MET A 1 14.14 14.55 -24.41
C MET A 1 14.20 13.56 -23.25
N GLU A 2 15.08 13.83 -22.30
CA GLU A 2 15.10 13.13 -21.01
C GLU A 2 14.05 13.83 -20.17
N GLY A 3 12.88 13.20 -20.05
CA GLY A 3 11.84 13.70 -19.16
C GLY A 3 12.33 13.48 -17.74
N ASP A 4 12.63 14.59 -17.06
CA ASP A 4 12.88 14.68 -15.63
C ASP A 4 11.88 13.79 -14.88
N MET A 5 12.37 12.63 -14.44
CA MET A 5 11.62 11.75 -13.57
C MET A 5 11.58 12.44 -12.21
N VAL A 6 10.61 13.35 -12.04
CA VAL A 6 10.26 13.90 -10.74
C VAL A 6 9.78 12.70 -9.92
N ASN A 7 10.72 12.11 -9.18
CA ASN A 7 10.44 11.23 -8.05
C ASN A 7 9.77 12.11 -6.97
N SER A 8 8.51 12.46 -7.21
CA SER A 8 7.68 13.08 -6.18
C SER A 8 7.55 12.09 -5.03
N PHE A 9 7.44 12.61 -3.82
CA PHE A 9 7.21 11.83 -2.59
C PHE A 9 6.15 10.73 -2.81
N SER A 10 5.04 11.07 -3.47
CA SER A 10 3.97 10.15 -3.80
C SER A 10 4.38 9.02 -4.76
N ASN A 11 5.14 9.34 -5.81
CA ASN A 11 5.62 8.33 -6.75
C ASN A 11 6.60 7.35 -6.08
N ALA A 12 7.46 7.85 -5.18
CA ALA A 12 8.38 7.01 -4.42
C ALA A 12 7.65 6.02 -3.50
N ASN A 13 6.59 6.47 -2.81
CA ASN A 13 5.78 5.60 -1.96
C ASN A 13 5.02 4.55 -2.78
N ASN A 14 4.42 4.93 -3.91
CA ASN A 14 3.78 3.96 -4.81
C ASN A 14 4.79 2.92 -5.30
N TYR A 15 5.98 3.35 -5.74
CA TYR A 15 7.05 2.44 -6.20
C TYR A 15 7.45 1.42 -5.13
N LEU A 16 7.59 1.85 -3.87
CA LEU A 16 7.92 0.95 -2.76
C LEU A 16 6.87 -0.16 -2.60
N VAL A 17 5.58 0.20 -2.63
CA VAL A 17 4.50 -0.80 -2.52
C VAL A 17 4.49 -1.72 -3.74
N VAL A 18 4.65 -1.16 -4.95
CA VAL A 18 4.65 -1.95 -6.19
C VAL A 18 5.78 -2.97 -6.21
N ASP A 19 6.99 -2.56 -5.83
CA ASP A 19 8.13 -3.47 -5.77
C ASP A 19 7.94 -4.56 -4.69
N PHE A 20 7.37 -4.20 -3.54
CA PHE A 20 7.04 -5.18 -2.49
C PHE A 20 6.08 -6.27 -2.99
N PHE A 21 4.96 -5.87 -3.60
CA PHE A 21 3.95 -6.81 -4.12
C PHE A 21 4.55 -7.74 -5.16
N ARG A 22 5.29 -7.19 -6.13
CA ARG A 22 5.96 -7.97 -7.17
C ARG A 22 6.87 -9.06 -6.60
N ARG A 23 7.56 -8.79 -5.50
CA ARG A 23 8.52 -9.73 -4.89
C ARG A 23 7.86 -10.73 -3.93
N ASN A 24 6.80 -10.33 -3.24
CA ASN A 24 6.28 -11.07 -2.07
C ASN A 24 4.87 -11.64 -2.24
N LEU A 25 4.07 -11.01 -3.10
CA LEU A 25 2.65 -11.31 -3.33
C LEU A 25 2.35 -11.31 -4.86
N PRO A 26 3.08 -12.10 -5.67
CA PRO A 26 3.04 -11.99 -7.14
C PRO A 26 1.71 -12.42 -7.77
N SER A 27 0.82 -13.06 -7.02
CA SER A 27 -0.54 -13.42 -7.47
C SER A 27 -1.52 -12.24 -7.46
N TYR A 28 -1.20 -11.17 -6.73
CA TYR A 28 -2.01 -9.95 -6.70
C TYR A 28 -1.75 -9.11 -7.95
N VAL A 29 -2.83 -8.78 -8.66
CA VAL A 29 -2.81 -7.97 -9.87
C VAL A 29 -2.89 -6.50 -9.50
N PHE A 30 -1.96 -5.70 -10.00
CA PHE A 30 -2.01 -4.24 -9.89
C PHE A 30 -3.19 -3.69 -10.70
N LEU A 31 -4.04 -2.89 -10.06
CA LEU A 31 -5.22 -2.30 -10.70
C LEU A 31 -5.04 -0.82 -11.03
N SER A 32 -4.55 -0.05 -10.06
CA SER A 32 -4.42 1.40 -10.20
C SER A 32 -3.42 1.99 -9.22
N GLU A 33 -2.94 3.18 -9.56
CA GLU A 33 -2.19 4.06 -8.66
C GLU A 33 -2.74 5.49 -8.71
N THR A 34 -2.51 6.25 -7.66
CA THR A 34 -2.81 7.68 -7.58
C THR A 34 -1.61 8.42 -7.03
N SER A 35 -1.35 9.62 -7.57
CA SER A 35 -0.27 10.50 -7.14
C SER A 35 -0.71 11.94 -7.38
N HIS A 36 -1.02 12.68 -6.32
CA HIS A 36 -1.46 14.08 -6.40
C HIS A 36 -0.96 14.89 -5.21
N GLY A 37 0.01 15.78 -5.45
CA GLY A 37 0.66 16.53 -4.36
C GLY A 37 1.41 15.58 -3.42
N SER A 38 1.02 15.56 -2.14
CA SER A 38 1.52 14.61 -1.14
C SER A 38 0.70 13.31 -1.06
N TYR A 39 -0.47 13.28 -1.71
CA TYR A 39 -1.35 12.11 -1.69
C TYR A 39 -0.82 11.03 -2.64
N TRP A 40 -0.86 9.78 -2.19
CA TRP A 40 -0.38 8.61 -2.89
C TRP A 40 -1.28 7.40 -2.60
N GLY A 41 -1.24 6.41 -3.48
CA GLY A 41 -1.89 5.14 -3.20
C GLY A 41 -1.86 4.17 -4.37
N VAL A 42 -2.01 2.90 -4.06
CA VAL A 42 -2.04 1.79 -5.00
C VAL A 42 -3.16 0.81 -4.63
N THR A 43 -3.73 0.19 -5.65
CA THR A 43 -4.77 -0.83 -5.49
C THR A 43 -4.34 -2.13 -6.16
N TYR A 44 -4.53 -3.24 -5.44
CA TYR A 44 -4.25 -4.60 -5.90
C TYR A 44 -5.47 -5.50 -5.70
N ALA A 45 -5.58 -6.57 -6.48
CA ALA A 45 -6.61 -7.58 -6.28
C ALA A 45 -6.14 -9.01 -6.57
N GLU A 46 -6.73 -9.97 -5.85
CA GLU A 46 -6.58 -11.41 -6.06
C GLU A 46 -7.92 -12.09 -5.75
N GLY A 47 -8.63 -12.59 -6.76
CA GLY A 47 -9.96 -13.19 -6.58
C GLY A 47 -10.96 -12.19 -5.98
N ASP A 48 -11.55 -12.55 -4.84
CA ASP A 48 -12.53 -11.72 -4.11
C ASP A 48 -11.86 -10.75 -3.10
N ILE A 49 -10.53 -10.68 -3.09
CA ILE A 49 -9.75 -9.81 -2.22
C ILE A 49 -9.27 -8.59 -3.02
N GLU A 50 -9.52 -7.40 -2.50
CA GLU A 50 -8.95 -6.14 -2.99
C GLU A 50 -8.20 -5.45 -1.85
N ILE A 51 -6.99 -4.96 -2.12
CA ILE A 51 -6.14 -4.25 -1.18
C ILE A 51 -5.94 -2.83 -1.67
N ARG A 52 -6.27 -1.85 -0.83
CA ARG A 52 -5.99 -0.43 -1.06
C ARG A 52 -4.99 0.06 -0.04
N ILE A 53 -3.92 0.69 -0.52
CA ILE A 53 -2.84 1.21 0.31
C ILE A 53 -2.61 2.64 -0.11
N GLY A 54 -2.68 3.59 0.81
CA GLY A 54 -2.48 4.98 0.44
C GLY A 54 -2.75 5.96 1.57
N GLY A 55 -2.50 7.23 1.28
CA GLY A 55 -2.58 8.32 2.22
C GLY A 55 -1.75 9.52 1.78
N ASP A 56 -1.36 10.35 2.75
CA ASP A 56 -0.56 11.55 2.55
C ASP A 56 0.62 11.59 3.54
N ILE A 57 0.61 12.49 4.52
CA ILE A 57 1.53 12.49 5.67
C ILE A 57 1.25 11.31 6.61
N GLY A 58 0.02 10.77 6.60
CA GLY A 58 -0.35 9.50 7.22
C GLY A 58 -0.95 8.55 6.20
N PHE A 59 -0.85 7.24 6.43
CA PHE A 59 -1.36 6.23 5.52
C PHE A 59 -1.98 5.02 6.23
N GLY A 60 -2.75 4.24 5.47
CA GLY A 60 -3.38 3.01 5.93
C GLY A 60 -3.40 1.93 4.85
N ILE A 61 -3.85 0.76 5.27
CA ILE A 61 -4.08 -0.41 4.41
C ILE A 61 -5.50 -0.90 4.68
N ASP A 62 -6.34 -0.83 3.65
CA ASP A 62 -7.71 -1.30 3.66
C ASP A 62 -7.81 -2.57 2.81
N ILE A 63 -8.48 -3.57 3.37
CA ILE A 63 -8.63 -4.90 2.82
C ILE A 63 -10.12 -5.13 2.60
N PHE A 64 -10.50 -5.41 1.36
CA PHE A 64 -11.88 -5.71 1.00
C PHE A 64 -11.97 -7.21 0.70
N ILE A 65 -12.81 -7.92 1.45
CA ILE A 65 -13.13 -9.33 1.21
C ILE A 65 -14.64 -9.40 1.01
N ASP A 66 -15.08 -9.93 -0.13
CA ASP A 66 -16.51 -9.97 -0.50
C ASP A 66 -17.18 -8.58 -0.41
N LYS A 67 -16.46 -7.53 -0.85
CA LYS A 67 -16.86 -6.11 -0.78
C LYS A 67 -17.03 -5.54 0.64
N LYS A 68 -16.67 -6.28 1.67
CA LYS A 68 -16.64 -5.78 3.04
C LYS A 68 -15.25 -5.28 3.39
N GLU A 69 -15.19 -4.05 3.89
CA GLU A 69 -13.96 -3.37 4.27
C GLU A 69 -13.48 -3.79 5.66
N TYR A 70 -12.17 -4.02 5.76
CA TYR A 70 -11.43 -4.29 6.97
C TYR A 70 -10.16 -3.46 6.96
N HIS A 71 -9.91 -2.70 8.02
CA HIS A 71 -8.64 -1.99 8.14
C HIS A 71 -7.58 -2.91 8.73
N LEU A 72 -6.35 -2.88 8.23
CA LEU A 72 -5.27 -3.76 8.72
C LEU A 72 -5.03 -3.64 10.23
N TRP A 73 -5.25 -2.44 10.82
CA TRP A 73 -5.12 -2.22 12.25
C TRP A 73 -6.08 -3.05 13.11
N GLN A 74 -7.23 -3.45 12.53
CA GLN A 74 -8.21 -4.28 13.22
C GLN A 74 -7.67 -5.70 13.43
N TYR A 75 -6.80 -6.16 12.53
CA TYR A 75 -6.07 -7.41 12.67
C TYR A 75 -4.86 -7.27 13.60
N ASP A 76 -4.02 -6.26 13.38
CA ASP A 76 -2.82 -6.01 14.20
C ASP A 76 -2.75 -4.56 14.66
N ARG A 77 -3.00 -4.34 15.95
CA ARG A 77 -3.05 -2.99 16.55
C ARG A 77 -1.69 -2.30 16.59
N SER A 78 -0.59 -3.02 16.41
CA SER A 78 0.76 -2.44 16.38
C SER A 78 0.97 -1.48 15.20
N VAL A 79 0.22 -1.62 14.11
CA VAL A 79 0.28 -0.71 12.96
C VAL A 79 -0.16 0.71 13.30
N ASN A 80 -0.96 0.91 14.35
CA ASN A 80 -1.34 2.25 14.81
C ASN A 80 -0.13 3.09 15.25
N SER A 81 0.98 2.44 15.61
CA SER A 81 2.24 3.11 15.95
C SER A 81 3.10 3.46 14.72
N ALA A 82 2.65 3.09 13.52
CA ALA A 82 3.38 3.21 12.27
C ALA A 82 2.52 3.84 11.16
N MET A 83 1.66 4.81 11.51
CA MET A 83 0.76 5.47 10.54
C MET A 83 1.43 6.60 9.75
N ASP A 84 2.55 7.14 10.22
CA ASP A 84 3.28 8.20 9.50
C ASP A 84 3.89 7.65 8.22
N THR A 85 3.74 8.39 7.12
CA THR A 85 4.26 8.00 5.80
C THR A 85 5.77 8.12 5.76
N THR A 86 6.44 7.01 6.07
CA THR A 86 7.88 6.80 5.93
C THR A 86 8.12 5.44 5.32
N GLU A 87 9.22 5.26 4.58
CA GLU A 87 9.59 3.97 3.99
C GLU A 87 9.57 2.84 5.03
N LYS A 88 10.15 3.08 6.22
CA LYS A 88 10.16 2.12 7.33
C LYS A 88 8.75 1.69 7.73
N ASN A 89 7.83 2.64 7.90
CA ASN A 89 6.48 2.35 8.33
C ASN A 89 5.67 1.67 7.23
N ILE A 90 5.83 2.09 5.98
CA ILE A 90 5.22 1.44 4.81
C ILE A 90 5.64 -0.02 4.76
N LEU A 91 6.95 -0.31 4.76
CA LEU A 91 7.46 -1.68 4.72
C LEU A 91 6.98 -2.51 5.92
N TYR A 92 6.94 -1.91 7.11
CA TYR A 92 6.41 -2.58 8.30
C TYR A 92 4.95 -3.00 8.14
N GLN A 93 4.06 -2.08 7.73
CA GLN A 93 2.65 -2.42 7.53
C GLN A 93 2.47 -3.42 6.37
N LEU A 94 3.28 -3.36 5.32
CA LEU A 94 3.28 -4.35 4.23
C LEU A 94 3.68 -5.75 4.71
N ASP A 95 4.64 -5.86 5.62
CA ASP A 95 5.01 -7.13 6.24
C ASP A 95 3.88 -7.68 7.13
N VAL A 96 3.15 -6.82 7.83
CA VAL A 96 1.94 -7.22 8.59
C VAL A 96 0.85 -7.68 7.64
N LEU A 97 0.58 -6.96 6.55
CA LEU A 97 -0.35 -7.37 5.50
C LEU A 97 0.01 -8.75 4.93
N LYS A 98 1.29 -8.97 4.59
CA LYS A 98 1.77 -10.25 4.06
C LYS A 98 1.53 -11.41 5.04
N LYS A 99 1.62 -11.17 6.36
CA LYS A 99 1.29 -12.17 7.39
C LYS A 99 -0.20 -12.40 7.50
N PHE A 100 -1.03 -11.36 7.33
CA PHE A 100 -2.49 -11.50 7.31
C PHE A 100 -2.97 -12.38 6.13
N LEU A 101 -2.33 -12.24 4.97
CA LEU A 101 -2.72 -12.94 3.73
C LEU A 101 -2.19 -14.39 3.61
N ARG A 102 -1.46 -14.92 4.60
CA ARG A 102 -0.84 -16.26 4.57
C ARG A 102 -1.21 -17.09 5.79
#